data_AF-A0A2I0TAR8-F1
#
_entry.id   AF-A0A2I0TAR8-F1
#
_cell.length_a   1.000
_cell.length_b   1.000
_cell.length_c   1.000
_cell.angle_alpha   90.00
_cell.angle_beta   90.00
_cell.angle_gamma   90.00
#
_symmetry.space_group_name_H-M   'P 1'
#
loop_
_entity.id
_entity.type
_entity.pdbx_description
1 polymer ?
#
loop_
_entity_poly.entity_id
_entity_poly.type
_entity_poly.pdbx_seq_one_letter_code
_entity_poly.pdbx_strand_id
1 'polypeptide(L)'
;MTNHCVFFADEDHDAIRNYAQLLLFLKAFTETEQTKLAMLSGILLANGTLPATILTSLFTDNIVKEGIAASFAVKLFKAWMAEKDANSVTSALRKANLDKRLLELFPANRQNVDHFAKYFTEAGLKELSDFLRVQQSLGTRKELQKELQERLSQECPIKEVVLYVKEEMKRNELPEPAVIGLLWTCVMNAVEWNKKEELVAEQALKHLKSNECKMELVQIECPETYSAENQGKRRWSQPEPLCLVLPHCAGS
;
A
#
# COMPACT_ATOMS: atom_id res chain seq x y z
N MET A 1 22.45 27.30 -36.15
CA MET A 1 23.26 26.80 -35.03
C MET A 1 22.34 26.64 -33.83
N THR A 2 21.79 25.46 -33.62
CA THR A 2 21.13 25.07 -32.38
C THR A 2 21.49 23.60 -32.17
N ASN A 3 22.69 23.39 -31.64
CA ASN A 3 23.10 22.09 -31.14
C ASN A 3 22.22 21.80 -29.93
N HIS A 4 21.23 20.94 -30.18
CA HIS A 4 20.50 20.21 -29.17
C HIS A 4 21.52 19.52 -28.26
N CYS A 5 21.44 19.79 -26.96
CA CYS A 5 22.30 19.19 -25.94
C CYS A 5 22.04 17.68 -25.90
N VAL A 6 22.96 16.90 -26.46
CA VAL A 6 23.00 15.43 -26.37
C VAL A 6 24.30 15.05 -25.65
N PHE A 7 24.47 15.50 -24.42
CA PHE A 7 25.58 15.09 -23.54
C PHE A 7 25.15 15.31 -22.07
N PHE A 8 24.40 14.38 -21.49
CA PHE A 8 24.18 14.31 -20.02
C PHE A 8 23.79 12.91 -19.51
N ALA A 9 23.75 11.87 -20.36
CA ALA A 9 23.27 10.55 -19.92
C ALA A 9 24.39 9.60 -19.43
N ASP A 10 25.57 9.63 -20.06
CA ASP A 10 26.63 8.64 -19.79
C ASP A 10 27.42 8.95 -18.50
N GLU A 11 27.74 10.23 -18.27
CA GLU A 11 28.44 10.68 -17.05
C GLU A 11 27.59 10.48 -15.78
N ASP A 12 26.27 10.66 -15.87
CA ASP A 12 25.34 10.41 -14.77
C ASP A 12 25.29 8.92 -14.42
N HIS A 13 25.32 8.02 -15.41
CA HIS A 13 25.28 6.58 -15.17
C HIS A 13 26.53 6.07 -14.44
N ASP A 14 27.71 6.56 -14.81
CA ASP A 14 28.95 6.22 -14.12
C ASP A 14 29.01 6.82 -12.71
N ALA A 15 28.55 8.06 -12.52
CA ALA A 15 28.45 8.67 -11.19
C ALA A 15 27.52 7.88 -10.26
N ILE A 16 26.34 7.48 -10.76
CA ILE A 16 25.38 6.65 -10.02
C ILE A 16 25.98 5.29 -9.66
N ARG A 17 26.68 4.65 -10.61
CA ARG A 17 27.34 3.35 -10.41
C ARG A 17 28.46 3.45 -9.36
N ASN A 18 29.30 4.46 -9.46
CA ASN A 18 30.38 4.72 -8.49
C ASN A 18 29.82 4.98 -7.09
N TYR A 19 28.72 5.73 -6.98
CA TYR A 19 28.08 5.98 -5.69
C TYR A 19 27.47 4.69 -5.09
N ALA A 20 26.81 3.86 -5.90
CA ALA A 20 26.29 2.58 -5.45
C ALA A 20 27.41 1.63 -4.97
N GLN A 21 28.59 1.68 -5.60
CA GLN A 21 29.77 0.95 -5.13
C GLN A 21 30.25 1.46 -3.76
N LEU A 22 30.27 2.78 -3.52
CA LEU A 22 30.61 3.33 -2.21
C LEU A 22 29.68 2.80 -1.11
N LEU A 23 28.39 2.68 -1.39
CA LEU A 23 27.40 2.14 -0.46
C LEU A 23 27.59 0.63 -0.17
N LEU A 24 28.11 -0.15 -1.12
CA LEU A 24 28.49 -1.55 -0.90
C LEU A 24 29.66 -1.70 0.08
N PHE A 25 30.57 -0.72 0.10
CA PHE A 25 31.75 -0.71 0.98
C PHE A 25 31.53 0.04 2.30
N LEU A 26 30.28 0.25 2.73
CA LEU A 26 29.96 0.96 3.99
C LEU A 26 30.73 0.43 5.21
N LYS A 27 31.00 -0.89 5.24
CA LYS A 27 31.77 -1.54 6.31
C LYS A 27 33.23 -1.05 6.43
N ALA A 28 33.83 -0.55 5.35
CA ALA A 28 35.19 -0.03 5.36
C ALA A 28 35.29 1.35 6.03
N PHE A 29 34.17 2.04 6.21
CA PHE A 29 34.10 3.37 6.80
C PHE A 29 33.85 3.31 8.30
N THR A 30 34.39 4.28 9.03
CA THR A 30 34.09 4.50 10.45
C THR A 30 32.64 4.96 10.65
N GLU A 31 32.10 4.83 11.85
CA GLU A 31 30.72 5.24 12.14
C GLU A 31 30.47 6.74 11.83
N THR A 32 31.46 7.59 12.07
CA THR A 32 31.39 9.03 11.77
C THR A 32 31.34 9.28 10.27
N GLU A 33 32.14 8.56 9.47
CA GLU A 33 32.13 8.64 8.02
C GLU A 33 30.84 8.10 7.43
N GLN A 34 30.35 6.97 7.91
CA GLN A 34 29.04 6.42 7.52
C GLN A 34 27.92 7.42 7.79
N THR A 35 27.98 8.13 8.93
CA THR A 35 26.99 9.16 9.27
C THR A 35 27.03 10.35 8.32
N LYS A 36 28.24 10.86 8.01
CA LYS A 36 28.40 11.95 7.02
C LYS A 36 27.93 11.52 5.64
N LEU A 37 28.26 10.29 5.23
CA LEU A 37 27.85 9.72 3.95
C LEU A 37 26.33 9.53 3.88
N ALA A 38 25.70 9.08 4.96
CA ALA A 38 24.24 8.95 5.05
C ALA A 38 23.53 10.29 4.89
N MET A 39 24.03 11.33 5.59
CA MET A 39 23.49 12.68 5.48
C MET A 39 23.64 13.24 4.06
N LEU A 40 24.83 13.11 3.47
CA LEU A 40 25.09 13.53 2.10
C LEU A 40 24.19 12.79 1.11
N SER A 41 24.07 11.47 1.26
CA SER A 41 23.17 10.64 0.43
C SER A 41 21.73 11.13 0.52
N GLY A 42 21.24 11.43 1.72
CA GLY A 42 19.89 11.92 1.95
C GLY A 42 19.61 13.24 1.25
N ILE A 43 20.56 14.18 1.30
CA ILE A 43 20.45 15.49 0.63
C ILE A 43 20.51 15.34 -0.90
N LEU A 44 21.44 14.52 -1.42
CA LEU A 44 21.56 14.27 -2.87
C LEU A 44 20.31 13.60 -3.45
N LEU A 45 19.72 12.66 -2.70
CA LEU A 45 18.47 12.01 -3.06
C LEU A 45 17.28 12.98 -2.98
N ALA A 46 17.22 13.84 -1.95
CA ALA A 46 16.19 14.86 -1.82
C ALA A 46 16.18 15.84 -2.99
N ASN A 47 17.37 16.23 -3.46
CA ASN A 47 17.53 17.13 -4.59
C ASN A 47 17.36 16.43 -5.95
N GLY A 48 17.26 15.09 -5.97
CA GLY A 48 17.08 14.31 -7.19
C GLY A 48 18.35 14.17 -8.02
N THR A 49 19.51 14.53 -7.47
CA THR A 49 20.84 14.32 -8.09
C THR A 49 21.18 12.83 -8.18
N LEU A 50 20.70 12.04 -7.21
CA LEU A 50 20.80 10.59 -7.24
C LEU A 50 19.41 9.96 -7.31
N PRO A 51 19.22 8.87 -8.07
CA PRO A 51 17.98 8.11 -8.05
C PRO A 51 17.92 7.25 -6.78
N ALA A 52 16.70 7.04 -6.24
CA ALA A 52 16.51 6.17 -5.07
C ALA A 52 16.92 4.71 -5.31
N THR A 53 17.12 4.28 -6.56
CA THR A 53 17.61 2.94 -6.91
C THR A 53 18.99 2.63 -6.33
N ILE A 54 19.82 3.63 -6.00
CA ILE A 54 21.10 3.40 -5.32
C ILE A 54 20.95 2.70 -3.96
N LEU A 55 19.79 2.89 -3.30
CA LEU A 55 19.51 2.29 -1.99
C LEU A 55 19.42 0.76 -2.06
N THR A 56 19.30 0.18 -3.26
CA THR A 56 19.35 -1.28 -3.44
C THR A 56 20.64 -1.91 -2.92
N SER A 57 21.74 -1.17 -2.96
CA SER A 57 23.03 -1.59 -2.39
C SER A 57 22.96 -1.83 -0.87
N LEU A 58 22.07 -1.12 -0.15
CA LEU A 58 21.90 -1.23 1.29
C LEU A 58 21.27 -2.57 1.72
N PHE A 59 20.58 -3.27 0.82
CA PHE A 59 19.93 -4.56 1.12
C PHE A 59 20.89 -5.76 1.03
N THR A 60 22.20 -5.52 0.94
CA THR A 60 23.20 -6.59 0.86
C THR A 60 23.38 -7.28 2.21
N ASP A 61 23.31 -8.63 2.23
CA ASP A 61 23.34 -9.45 3.46
C ASP A 61 24.47 -9.09 4.45
N ASN A 62 25.65 -8.75 3.95
CA ASN A 62 26.82 -8.47 4.78
C ASN A 62 26.61 -7.26 5.71
N ILE A 63 26.10 -6.15 5.16
CA ILE A 63 25.86 -4.91 5.91
C ILE A 63 24.52 -4.94 6.66
N VAL A 64 23.57 -5.76 6.22
CA VAL A 64 22.27 -5.98 6.87
C VAL A 64 22.44 -6.80 8.16
N LYS A 65 23.24 -7.88 8.11
CA LYS A 65 23.51 -8.73 9.29
C LYS A 65 24.20 -7.97 10.43
N GLU A 66 25.06 -7.01 10.08
CA GLU A 66 25.77 -6.17 11.05
C GLU A 66 24.92 -4.98 11.55
N GLY A 67 23.71 -4.77 11.02
CA GLY A 67 22.84 -3.65 11.40
C GLY A 67 23.28 -2.28 10.87
N ILE A 68 24.34 -2.24 10.06
CA ILE A 68 24.88 -1.02 9.43
C ILE A 68 23.84 -0.45 8.47
N ALA A 69 23.19 -1.31 7.67
CA ALA A 69 22.17 -0.89 6.70
C ALA A 69 21.02 -0.11 7.37
N ALA A 70 20.46 -0.64 8.46
CA ALA A 70 19.36 0.01 9.19
C ALA A 70 19.80 1.34 9.85
N SER A 71 20.97 1.37 10.50
CA SER A 71 21.52 2.59 11.11
C SER A 71 21.79 3.68 10.07
N PHE A 72 22.38 3.30 8.93
CA PHE A 72 22.63 4.19 7.80
C PHE A 72 21.32 4.73 7.21
N ALA A 73 20.35 3.86 6.96
CA ALA A 73 19.05 4.23 6.40
C ALA A 73 18.32 5.24 7.29
N VAL A 74 18.32 5.06 8.61
CA VAL A 74 17.72 6.02 9.54
C VAL A 74 18.36 7.42 9.40
N LYS A 75 19.69 7.50 9.38
CA LYS A 75 20.41 8.77 9.24
C LYS A 75 20.12 9.43 7.88
N LEU A 76 20.08 8.63 6.82
CA LEU A 76 19.77 9.08 5.47
C LEU A 76 18.36 9.64 5.36
N PHE A 77 17.36 8.91 5.85
CA PHE A 77 15.97 9.35 5.78
C PHE A 77 15.69 10.56 6.66
N LYS A 78 16.36 10.68 7.82
CA LYS A 78 16.33 11.90 8.63
C LYS A 78 16.83 13.11 7.86
N ALA A 79 17.99 12.98 7.21
CA ALA A 79 18.57 14.07 6.43
C ALA A 79 17.68 14.44 5.23
N TRP A 80 17.13 13.45 4.54
CA TRP A 80 16.20 13.70 3.44
C TRP A 80 14.94 14.44 3.92
N MET A 81 14.30 13.96 4.99
CA MET A 81 13.10 14.61 5.54
C MET A 81 13.37 16.02 6.07
N ALA A 82 14.60 16.30 6.55
CA ALA A 82 15.00 17.64 6.97
C ALA A 82 15.20 18.59 5.76
N GLU A 83 15.67 18.07 4.62
CA GLU A 83 15.88 18.86 3.40
C GLU A 83 14.57 19.13 2.64
N LYS A 84 13.64 18.16 2.66
CA LYS A 84 12.32 18.28 2.02
C LYS A 84 11.19 17.88 2.96
N ASP A 85 10.61 16.70 2.74
CA ASP A 85 9.43 16.21 3.45
C ASP A 85 9.23 14.70 3.22
N ALA A 86 8.37 14.09 4.03
CA ALA A 86 8.07 12.65 3.97
C ALA A 86 7.45 12.20 2.63
N ASN A 87 6.67 13.05 1.94
CA ASN A 87 6.07 12.68 0.65
C ASN A 87 7.13 12.56 -0.43
N SER A 88 8.16 13.40 -0.40
CA SER A 88 9.31 13.28 -1.32
C SER A 88 10.02 11.93 -1.16
N VAL A 89 10.19 11.44 0.07
CA VAL A 89 10.80 10.14 0.35
C VAL A 89 9.90 9.01 -0.13
N THR A 90 8.63 9.00 0.28
CA THR A 90 7.71 7.90 -0.04
C THR A 90 7.41 7.80 -1.54
N SER A 91 7.31 8.93 -2.24
CA SER A 91 7.15 8.95 -3.70
C SER A 91 8.40 8.44 -4.44
N ALA A 92 9.60 8.83 -4.00
CA ALA A 92 10.85 8.33 -4.57
C ALA A 92 11.01 6.82 -4.35
N LEU A 93 10.68 6.32 -3.16
CA LEU A 93 10.70 4.88 -2.85
C LEU A 93 9.74 4.08 -3.73
N ARG A 94 8.50 4.55 -3.91
CA ARG A 94 7.54 3.92 -4.83
C ARG A 94 8.03 3.92 -6.28
N LYS A 95 8.57 5.05 -6.75
CA LYS A 95 9.10 5.19 -8.12
C LYS A 95 10.26 4.22 -8.38
N ALA A 96 11.08 3.96 -7.36
CA ALA A 96 12.18 3.01 -7.42
C ALA A 96 11.78 1.55 -7.10
N ASN A 97 10.49 1.27 -6.86
CA ASN A 97 9.99 -0.05 -6.42
C ASN A 97 10.68 -0.58 -5.14
N LEU A 98 11.03 0.33 -4.23
CA LEU A 98 11.69 0.01 -2.97
C LEU A 98 10.74 -0.03 -1.77
N ASP A 99 9.51 0.46 -1.94
CA ASP A 99 8.45 0.45 -0.94
C ASP A 99 8.19 -0.93 -0.34
N LYS A 100 8.30 -1.99 -1.15
CA LYS A 100 8.14 -3.39 -0.71
C LYS A 100 9.40 -4.01 -0.10
N ARG A 101 10.56 -3.40 -0.33
CA ARG A 101 11.88 -3.93 0.04
C ARG A 101 12.45 -3.28 1.30
N LEU A 102 11.75 -2.31 1.89
CA LEU A 102 12.20 -1.61 3.10
C LEU A 102 12.46 -2.56 4.28
N LEU A 103 11.75 -3.69 4.35
CA LEU A 103 12.01 -4.70 5.38
C LEU A 103 13.37 -5.38 5.20
N GLU A 104 13.93 -5.42 3.99
CA GLU A 104 15.25 -5.99 3.70
C GLU A 104 16.41 -5.20 4.31
N LEU A 105 16.16 -4.01 4.89
CA LEU A 105 17.14 -3.30 5.73
C LEU A 105 17.50 -4.06 7.00
N PHE A 106 16.65 -5.00 7.41
CA PHE A 106 16.84 -5.83 8.59
C PHE A 106 17.18 -7.27 8.19
N PRO A 107 17.95 -7.99 9.04
CA PRO A 107 18.24 -9.40 8.81
C PRO A 107 16.94 -10.22 8.80
N ALA A 108 16.91 -11.32 8.05
CA ALA A 108 15.71 -12.16 7.80
C ALA A 108 14.93 -12.54 9.07
N ASN A 109 15.61 -12.69 10.21
CA ASN A 109 15.00 -12.99 11.51
C ASN A 109 14.22 -11.82 12.14
N ARG A 110 14.32 -10.60 11.58
CA ARG A 110 13.69 -9.37 12.09
C ARG A 110 12.97 -8.57 10.99
N GLN A 111 12.74 -9.17 9.83
CA GLN A 111 11.98 -8.54 8.73
C GLN A 111 10.48 -8.56 9.00
N ASN A 112 10.05 -7.79 10.00
CA ASN A 112 8.64 -7.61 10.30
C ASN A 112 8.30 -6.12 10.42
N VAL A 113 7.05 -5.78 10.12
CA VAL A 113 6.57 -4.39 10.07
C VAL A 113 6.53 -3.75 11.45
N ASP A 114 6.28 -4.49 12.52
CA ASP A 114 6.34 -3.96 13.89
C ASP A 114 7.75 -3.63 14.34
N HIS A 115 8.75 -4.45 14.00
CA HIS A 115 10.15 -4.19 14.30
C HIS A 115 10.62 -2.96 13.51
N PHE A 116 10.31 -2.89 12.22
CA PHE A 116 10.57 -1.70 11.41
C PHE A 116 9.93 -0.46 12.04
N ALA A 117 8.62 -0.52 12.33
CA ALA A 117 7.88 0.61 12.86
C ALA A 117 8.43 1.07 14.21
N LYS A 118 8.77 0.16 15.11
CA LYS A 118 9.39 0.51 16.40
C LYS A 118 10.74 1.19 16.19
N TYR A 119 11.63 0.56 15.42
CA TYR A 119 12.99 1.07 15.19
C TYR A 119 12.99 2.46 14.54
N PHE A 120 12.16 2.68 13.52
CA PHE A 120 12.06 3.96 12.82
C PHE A 120 11.31 5.01 13.65
N THR A 121 10.28 4.63 14.42
CA THR A 121 9.56 5.57 15.31
C THR A 121 10.43 6.04 16.47
N GLU A 122 11.20 5.15 17.10
CA GLU A 122 12.18 5.50 18.14
C GLU A 122 13.26 6.45 17.62
N ALA A 123 13.61 6.31 16.33
CA ALA A 123 14.48 7.26 15.66
C ALA A 123 13.78 8.59 15.31
N GLY A 124 12.47 8.75 15.44
CA GLY A 124 11.73 9.97 15.06
C GLY A 124 11.32 10.02 13.59
N LEU A 125 11.24 8.87 12.92
CA LEU A 125 10.75 8.69 11.54
C LEU A 125 9.39 7.99 11.54
N LYS A 126 8.41 8.59 12.23
CA LYS A 126 7.07 8.01 12.37
C LYS A 126 6.35 7.93 11.02
N GLU A 127 6.52 8.94 10.17
CA GLU A 127 5.89 9.05 8.85
C GLU A 127 6.28 7.88 7.94
N LEU A 128 7.53 7.41 8.01
CA LEU A 128 7.98 6.22 7.28
C LEU A 128 7.41 4.93 7.85
N SER A 129 7.26 4.86 9.18
CA SER A 129 6.65 3.72 9.86
C SER A 129 5.17 3.59 9.49
N ASP A 130 4.43 4.70 9.51
CA ASP A 130 3.03 4.78 9.10
C ASP A 130 2.87 4.46 7.62
N PHE A 131 3.77 4.97 6.77
CA PHE A 131 3.80 4.64 5.35
C PHE A 131 3.91 3.13 5.10
N LEU A 132 4.86 2.44 5.77
CA LEU A 132 5.05 1.01 5.60
C LEU A 132 3.81 0.21 6.05
N ARG A 133 3.19 0.57 7.18
CA ARG A 133 1.95 -0.05 7.66
C ARG A 133 0.81 0.11 6.65
N VAL A 134 0.65 1.31 6.11
CA VAL A 134 -0.35 1.59 5.06
C VAL A 134 -0.05 0.79 3.79
N GLN A 135 1.22 0.69 3.37
CA GLN A 135 1.60 -0.12 2.21
C GLN A 135 1.31 -1.61 2.41
N GLN A 136 1.63 -2.17 3.57
CA GLN A 136 1.34 -3.57 3.88
C GLN A 136 -0.16 -3.85 3.85
N SER A 137 -0.98 -2.99 4.47
CA SER A 137 -2.44 -3.11 4.45
C SER A 137 -3.01 -3.01 3.03
N LEU A 138 -2.47 -2.10 2.20
CA LEU A 138 -2.87 -1.98 0.79
C LEU A 138 -2.47 -3.21 -0.03
N GLY A 139 -1.27 -3.76 0.18
CA GLY A 139 -0.80 -4.97 -0.50
C GLY A 139 -1.65 -6.18 -0.15
N THR A 140 -1.91 -6.37 1.14
CA THR A 140 -2.78 -7.46 1.63
C THR A 140 -4.18 -7.37 1.05
N ARG A 141 -4.77 -6.16 1.02
CA ARG A 141 -6.09 -5.93 0.41
C ARG A 141 -6.08 -6.21 -1.10
N LYS A 142 -5.04 -5.82 -1.83
CA LYS A 142 -4.96 -6.11 -3.26
C LYS A 142 -4.86 -7.61 -3.55
N GLU A 143 -4.08 -8.35 -2.76
CA GLU A 143 -3.99 -9.80 -2.93
C GLU A 143 -5.32 -10.48 -2.62
N LEU A 144 -5.94 -10.12 -1.48
CA LEU A 144 -7.26 -10.62 -1.10
C LEU A 144 -8.31 -10.33 -2.18
N GLN A 145 -8.27 -9.13 -2.78
CA GLN A 145 -9.16 -8.76 -3.87
C GLN A 145 -9.00 -9.68 -5.08
N LYS A 146 -7.76 -10.00 -5.45
CA LYS A 146 -7.44 -10.87 -6.59
C LYS A 146 -7.91 -12.30 -6.35
N GLU A 147 -7.63 -12.85 -5.17
CA GLU A 147 -8.06 -14.20 -4.78
C GLU A 147 -9.58 -14.31 -4.72
N LEU A 148 -10.27 -13.28 -4.23
CA LEU A 148 -11.73 -13.25 -4.22
C LEU A 148 -12.32 -13.19 -5.62
N GLN A 149 -11.72 -12.41 -6.53
CA GLN A 149 -12.16 -12.40 -7.94
C GLN A 149 -11.98 -13.76 -8.60
N GLU A 150 -10.89 -14.47 -8.33
CA GLU A 150 -10.64 -15.82 -8.83
C GLU A 150 -11.64 -16.84 -8.27
N ARG A 151 -11.92 -16.81 -6.96
CA ARG A 151 -12.95 -17.69 -6.36
C ARG A 151 -14.36 -17.37 -6.88
N LEU A 152 -14.67 -16.11 -7.16
CA LEU A 152 -15.95 -15.70 -7.74
C LEU A 152 -16.09 -16.15 -9.20
N SER A 153 -15.00 -16.16 -9.98
CA SER A 153 -15.02 -16.65 -11.38
C SER A 153 -15.12 -18.17 -11.47
N GLN A 154 -14.63 -18.88 -10.46
CA GLN A 154 -14.76 -20.33 -10.31
C GLN A 154 -16.14 -20.78 -9.79
N GLU A 155 -17.09 -19.85 -9.59
CA GLU A 155 -18.43 -20.12 -9.06
C GLU A 155 -18.41 -20.89 -7.72
N CYS A 156 -17.39 -20.64 -6.88
CA CYS A 156 -17.29 -21.28 -5.57
C CYS A 156 -18.55 -21.02 -4.72
N PRO A 157 -18.99 -22.00 -3.91
CA PRO A 157 -20.11 -21.81 -3.00
C PRO A 157 -19.90 -20.60 -2.09
N ILE A 158 -20.91 -19.74 -2.01
CA ILE A 158 -20.83 -18.45 -1.31
C ILE A 158 -20.46 -18.63 0.16
N LYS A 159 -20.96 -19.70 0.81
CA LYS A 159 -20.61 -20.05 2.18
C LYS A 159 -19.11 -20.26 2.38
N GLU A 160 -18.41 -20.85 1.41
CA GLU A 160 -16.96 -21.05 1.46
C GLU A 160 -16.21 -19.73 1.29
N VAL A 161 -16.71 -18.84 0.41
CA VAL A 161 -16.17 -17.49 0.24
C VAL A 161 -16.32 -16.66 1.52
N VAL A 162 -17.46 -16.73 2.21
CA VAL A 162 -17.68 -16.06 3.50
C VAL A 162 -16.67 -16.54 4.54
N LEU A 163 -16.49 -17.87 4.67
CA LEU A 163 -15.55 -18.45 5.62
C LEU A 163 -14.12 -18.02 5.33
N TYR A 164 -13.72 -18.04 4.06
CA TYR A 164 -12.41 -17.56 3.60
C TYR A 164 -12.17 -16.12 4.02
N VAL A 165 -13.10 -15.21 3.71
CA VAL A 165 -12.97 -13.79 4.06
C VAL A 165 -12.84 -13.60 5.57
N LYS A 166 -13.64 -14.31 6.38
CA LYS A 166 -13.56 -14.24 7.85
C LYS A 166 -12.21 -14.73 8.40
N GLU A 167 -11.63 -15.75 7.78
CA GLU A 167 -10.28 -16.22 8.12
C GLU A 167 -9.22 -15.18 7.75
N GLU A 168 -9.31 -14.59 6.55
CA GLU A 168 -8.39 -13.53 6.08
C GLU A 168 -8.47 -12.26 6.92
N MET A 169 -9.67 -11.89 7.38
CA MET A 169 -9.89 -10.77 8.29
C MET A 169 -9.16 -10.97 9.61
N LYS A 170 -9.29 -12.17 10.21
CA LYS A 170 -8.62 -12.50 11.46
C LYS A 170 -7.10 -12.62 11.29
N ARG A 171 -6.64 -13.23 10.21
CA ARG A 171 -5.22 -13.48 9.95
C ARG A 171 -4.43 -12.19 9.73
N ASN A 172 -5.04 -11.22 9.06
CA ASN A 172 -4.36 -9.99 8.65
C ASN A 172 -4.85 -8.74 9.42
N GLU A 173 -5.68 -8.93 10.46
CA GLU A 173 -6.28 -7.86 11.27
C GLU A 173 -6.94 -6.77 10.42
N LEU A 174 -7.63 -7.18 9.35
CA LEU A 174 -8.27 -6.23 8.43
C LEU A 174 -9.53 -5.64 9.08
N PRO A 175 -9.70 -4.31 9.04
CA PRO A 175 -10.90 -3.69 9.58
C PRO A 175 -12.10 -4.01 8.69
N GLU A 176 -13.22 -4.35 9.33
CA GLU A 176 -14.49 -4.74 8.69
C GLU A 176 -14.96 -3.74 7.61
N PRO A 177 -14.95 -2.40 7.82
CA PRO A 177 -15.32 -1.45 6.75
C PRO A 177 -14.45 -1.55 5.49
N ALA A 178 -13.18 -1.89 5.63
CA ALA A 178 -12.28 -2.04 4.49
C ALA A 178 -12.55 -3.33 3.71
N VAL A 179 -12.99 -4.38 4.40
CA VAL A 179 -13.32 -5.68 3.80
C VAL A 179 -14.64 -5.58 3.05
N ILE A 180 -15.64 -4.91 3.63
CA ILE A 180 -16.93 -4.62 2.96
C ILE A 180 -16.69 -3.87 1.65
N GLY A 181 -15.89 -2.80 1.67
CA GLY A 181 -15.56 -2.05 0.46
C GLY A 181 -14.83 -2.90 -0.59
N LEU A 182 -13.98 -3.83 -0.16
CA LEU A 182 -13.26 -4.76 -1.03
C LEU A 182 -14.22 -5.77 -1.67
N LEU A 183 -15.10 -6.40 -0.88
CA LEU A 183 -16.12 -7.33 -1.35
C LEU A 183 -17.04 -6.68 -2.38
N TRP A 184 -17.53 -5.47 -2.08
CA TRP A 184 -18.32 -4.68 -3.01
C TRP A 184 -17.57 -4.49 -4.34
N THR A 185 -16.30 -4.08 -4.28
CA THR A 185 -15.48 -3.91 -5.48
C THR A 185 -15.34 -5.23 -6.27
N CYS A 186 -15.15 -6.36 -5.60
CA CYS A 186 -15.07 -7.68 -6.25
C CYS A 186 -16.39 -8.07 -6.93
N VAL A 187 -17.53 -7.90 -6.26
CA VAL A 187 -18.86 -8.21 -6.81
C VAL A 187 -19.17 -7.31 -8.00
N MET A 188 -18.90 -6.01 -7.87
CA MET A 188 -19.11 -5.05 -8.96
C MET A 188 -18.20 -5.34 -10.16
N ASN A 189 -16.96 -5.79 -9.95
CA ASN A 189 -16.05 -6.14 -11.05
C ASN A 189 -16.33 -7.51 -11.67
N ALA A 190 -17.02 -8.41 -10.97
CA ALA A 190 -17.41 -9.72 -11.49
C ALA A 190 -18.52 -9.64 -12.55
N VAL A 191 -19.16 -8.47 -12.69
CA VAL A 191 -20.23 -8.21 -13.67
C VAL A 191 -19.72 -7.24 -14.73
N GLU A 192 -19.82 -7.62 -16.01
CA GLU A 192 -19.55 -6.70 -17.10
C GLU A 192 -20.76 -5.77 -17.32
N TRP A 193 -20.66 -4.55 -16.81
CA TRP A 193 -21.73 -3.56 -16.86
C TRP A 193 -21.93 -3.00 -18.26
N ASN A 194 -23.19 -2.85 -18.66
CA ASN A 194 -23.54 -2.19 -19.92
C ASN A 194 -23.13 -0.72 -19.90
N LYS A 195 -22.65 -0.18 -21.03
CA LYS A 195 -22.23 1.23 -21.12
C LYS A 195 -23.39 2.23 -21.28
N LYS A 196 -24.60 1.74 -21.54
CA LYS A 196 -25.81 2.57 -21.65
C LYS A 196 -26.55 2.59 -20.32
N GLU A 197 -26.60 3.74 -19.65
CA GLU A 197 -27.27 3.92 -18.33
C GLU A 197 -28.68 3.34 -18.25
N GLU A 198 -29.49 3.48 -19.31
CA GLU A 198 -30.86 2.96 -19.34
C GLU A 198 -30.93 1.42 -19.29
N LEU A 199 -29.91 0.72 -19.81
CA LEU A 199 -29.85 -0.75 -19.79
C LEU A 199 -29.18 -1.29 -18.52
N VAL A 200 -28.44 -0.46 -17.78
CA VAL A 200 -27.79 -0.83 -16.53
C VAL A 200 -28.83 -1.16 -15.46
N ALA A 201 -29.93 -0.40 -15.38
CA ALA A 201 -30.99 -0.63 -14.39
C ALA A 201 -31.71 -1.97 -14.60
N GLU A 202 -32.07 -2.31 -15.85
CA GLU A 202 -32.72 -3.59 -16.17
C GLU A 202 -31.77 -4.78 -16.00
N GLN A 203 -30.49 -4.62 -16.34
CA GLN A 203 -29.48 -5.66 -16.19
C GLN A 203 -29.15 -5.89 -14.71
N ALA A 204 -29.07 -4.83 -13.90
CA ALA A 204 -28.94 -4.92 -12.45
C ALA A 204 -30.12 -5.69 -11.83
N LEU A 205 -31.37 -5.38 -12.23
CA LEU A 205 -32.56 -6.10 -11.74
C LEU A 205 -32.57 -7.58 -12.12
N LYS A 206 -32.10 -7.95 -13.33
CA LYS A 206 -31.93 -9.35 -13.73
C LYS A 206 -30.82 -10.06 -12.93
N HIS A 207 -29.68 -9.40 -12.72
CA HIS A 207 -28.59 -9.97 -11.94
C HIS A 207 -28.93 -10.06 -10.45
N LEU A 208 -29.69 -9.13 -9.89
CA LEU A 208 -30.20 -9.21 -8.52
C LEU A 208 -31.12 -10.41 -8.35
N LYS A 209 -32.06 -10.63 -9.29
CA LYS A 209 -32.95 -11.81 -9.28
C LYS A 209 -32.23 -13.14 -9.51
N SER A 210 -31.16 -13.15 -10.31
CA SER A 210 -30.38 -14.37 -10.61
C SER A 210 -29.25 -14.63 -9.59
N ASN A 211 -28.81 -13.61 -8.84
CA ASN A 211 -27.74 -13.67 -7.85
C ASN A 211 -28.23 -13.25 -6.46
N GLU A 212 -29.50 -13.47 -6.11
CA GLU A 212 -30.03 -13.23 -4.75
C GLU A 212 -29.12 -13.88 -3.69
N CYS A 213 -28.49 -15.01 -4.03
CA CYS A 213 -27.49 -15.70 -3.21
C CYS A 213 -26.19 -14.88 -2.96
N LYS A 214 -25.72 -14.03 -3.90
CA LYS A 214 -24.47 -13.24 -3.76
C LYS A 214 -24.65 -11.96 -2.95
N MET A 215 -25.87 -11.42 -2.90
CA MET A 215 -26.20 -10.26 -2.05
C MET A 215 -26.22 -10.61 -0.56
N GLU A 216 -26.44 -11.88 -0.21
CA GLU A 216 -26.31 -12.39 1.16
C GLU A 216 -24.92 -12.14 1.77
N LEU A 217 -23.86 -12.03 0.94
CA LEU A 217 -22.51 -11.65 1.40
C LEU A 217 -22.45 -10.26 2.04
N VAL A 218 -23.31 -9.34 1.62
CA VAL A 218 -23.33 -7.95 2.13
C VAL A 218 -24.26 -7.83 3.34
N GLN A 219 -25.31 -8.67 3.43
CA GLN A 219 -26.26 -8.64 4.55
C GLN A 219 -25.74 -9.32 5.82
N ILE A 220 -24.75 -10.23 5.74
CA ILE A 220 -24.22 -10.94 6.91
C ILE A 220 -23.42 -10.03 7.88
N GLU A 221 -23.05 -8.80 7.49
CA GLU A 221 -22.22 -7.87 8.29
C GLU A 221 -22.86 -6.49 8.59
N CYS A 222 -24.15 -6.29 8.36
CA CYS A 222 -24.85 -5.15 8.97
C CYS A 222 -25.53 -5.60 10.27
N PRO A 223 -24.85 -5.62 11.44
CA PRO A 223 -25.57 -5.66 12.69
C PRO A 223 -26.38 -4.36 12.81
N GLU A 224 -27.55 -4.46 13.40
CA GLU A 224 -28.60 -3.43 13.53
C GLU A 224 -28.19 -2.17 14.35
N THR A 225 -26.98 -1.65 14.21
CA THR A 225 -26.50 -0.50 15.01
C THR A 225 -26.76 0.86 14.38
N TYR A 226 -27.44 0.95 13.23
CA TYR A 226 -27.95 2.23 12.73
C TYR A 226 -29.33 2.52 13.35
N SER A 227 -29.34 2.71 14.67
CA SER A 227 -30.52 3.18 15.40
C SER A 227 -30.92 4.56 14.89
N ALA A 228 -32.19 4.67 14.53
CA ALA A 228 -32.81 5.78 13.84
C ALA A 228 -33.05 7.00 14.76
N GLU A 229 -31.99 7.68 15.21
CA GLU A 229 -32.14 8.80 16.16
C GLU A 229 -31.54 10.15 15.75
N ASN A 230 -31.13 10.33 14.49
CA ASN A 230 -30.66 11.65 14.03
C ASN A 230 -31.25 12.05 12.66
N GLN A 231 -32.58 12.06 12.56
CA GLN A 231 -33.27 12.84 11.52
C GLN A 231 -33.30 14.32 11.93
N GLY A 232 -32.21 15.04 11.69
CA GLY A 232 -32.18 16.47 12.00
C GLY A 232 -30.86 17.13 11.67
N LYS A 233 -30.71 17.55 10.40
CA LYS A 233 -29.55 18.25 9.79
C LYS A 233 -28.45 17.32 9.29
N ARG A 234 -28.30 17.24 7.95
CA ARG A 234 -27.16 17.89 7.26
C ARG A 234 -27.23 17.76 5.72
N ARG A 235 -27.21 18.94 5.10
CA ARG A 235 -26.59 19.35 3.82
C ARG A 235 -25.88 18.25 2.99
N TRP A 236 -26.38 18.06 1.77
CA TRP A 236 -25.79 17.39 0.62
C TRP A 236 -24.28 17.68 0.46
N SER A 237 -23.40 16.75 0.83
CA SER A 237 -21.99 16.67 0.38
C SER A 237 -21.31 15.42 1.00
N GLN A 238 -21.65 14.23 0.52
CA GLN A 238 -20.82 13.00 0.50
C GLN A 238 -21.64 11.83 -0.08
N PRO A 239 -21.03 10.83 -0.74
CA PRO A 239 -21.77 9.69 -1.27
C PRO A 239 -22.15 8.78 -0.10
N GLU A 240 -23.41 8.86 0.34
CA GLU A 240 -23.97 7.91 1.29
C GLU A 240 -23.94 6.50 0.68
N PRO A 241 -23.65 5.45 1.47
CA PRO A 241 -23.88 4.09 1.04
C PRO A 241 -25.39 3.94 0.82
N LEU A 242 -25.78 3.67 -0.42
CA LEU A 242 -27.15 3.31 -0.79
C LEU A 242 -27.57 2.09 0.02
N CYS A 243 -28.17 2.33 1.19
CA CYS A 243 -29.08 1.40 1.81
C CYS A 243 -30.26 1.28 0.85
N LEU A 244 -30.20 0.30 -0.05
CA LEU A 244 -31.35 -0.16 -0.81
C LEU A 244 -32.38 -0.66 0.20
N VAL A 245 -33.31 0.22 0.56
CA VAL A 245 -34.56 -0.17 1.21
C VAL A 245 -35.33 -1.00 0.18
N LEU A 246 -35.15 -2.32 0.23
CA LEU A 246 -36.02 -3.24 -0.49
C LEU A 246 -37.42 -3.15 0.13
N PRO A 247 -38.49 -2.99 -0.67
CA PRO A 247 -39.84 -3.04 -0.15
C PRO A 247 -40.09 -4.43 0.42
N HIS A 248 -40.59 -4.46 1.65
CA HIS A 248 -41.11 -5.65 2.30
C HIS A 248 -41.96 -6.46 1.31
N CYS A 249 -41.55 -7.70 1.03
CA CYS A 249 -42.44 -8.72 0.50
C CYS A 249 -43.45 -9.07 1.60
N ALA A 250 -44.49 -8.24 1.73
CA ALA A 250 -45.71 -8.63 2.42
C ALA A 250 -46.45 -9.58 1.50
N GLY A 251 -46.56 -10.83 1.91
CA GLY A 251 -47.21 -11.88 1.13
C GLY A 251 -48.68 -11.61 0.84
N SER A 252 -49.09 -11.99 -0.37
CA SER A 252 -50.29 -12.77 -0.72
C SER A 252 -50.22 -13.12 -2.19
#